data_AF-A0A529NWG4-F1
#
_entry.id   AF-A0A529NWG4-F1
#
_cell.length_a   1.000
_cell.length_b   1.000
_cell.length_c   1.000
_cell.angle_alpha   90.00
_cell.angle_beta   90.00
_cell.angle_gamma   90.00
#
_symmetry.space_group_name_H-M   'P 1'
#
loop_
_entity.id
_entity.type
_entity.pdbx_description
1 polymer ?
#
loop_
_entity_poly.entity_id
_entity_poly.type
_entity_poly.pdbx_seq_one_letter_code
_entity_poly.pdbx_strand_id
1 'polypeptide(L)' 'MKRLRAFFYVQHLLGIGHLARASRIAAALADDGFDVTVVTGGAPIAGFPGPGVKSVPLPTVTSGDEGFSGLVDLQGKPID' A
#
# COMPACT_ATOMS: atom_id res chain seq x y z
N MET A 1 13.50 -26.34 0.45
CA MET A 1 13.31 -25.54 1.69
C MET A 1 12.01 -24.76 1.59
N LYS A 2 11.28 -24.60 2.70
CA LYS A 2 10.05 -23.78 2.75
C LYS A 2 10.44 -22.29 2.81
N ARG A 3 9.93 -21.47 1.88
CA ARG A 3 10.11 -20.01 1.93
C ARG A 3 9.36 -19.43 3.12
N LEU A 4 9.99 -18.49 3.83
CA LEU A 4 9.32 -17.66 4.82
C LEU A 4 8.33 -16.73 4.11
N ARG A 5 7.23 -16.39 4.77
CA ARG A 5 6.15 -15.58 4.20
C ARG A 5 6.02 -14.29 5.00
N ALA A 6 5.90 -13.17 4.30
CA ALA A 6 5.68 -11.86 4.91
C ALA A 6 4.44 -11.21 4.29
N PHE A 7 3.60 -10.63 5.15
CA PHE A 7 2.41 -9.91 4.74
C PHE A 7 2.49 -8.47 5.24
N PHE A 8 2.33 -7.53 4.32
CA PHE A 8 2.25 -6.11 4.63
C PHE A 8 0.85 -5.62 4.32
N TYR A 9 0.25 -4.89 5.24
CA TYR A 9 -0.87 -4.00 4.96
C TYR A 9 -0.38 -2.56 5.09
N VAL A 10 -0.66 -1.73 4.09
CA VAL A 10 -0.23 -0.33 4.06
C VAL A 10 -1.36 0.55 3.57
N GLN A 11 -1.74 1.52 4.38
CA GLN A 11 -2.68 2.57 4.02
C GLN A 11 -1.95 3.88 3.78
N HIS A 12 -2.34 4.60 2.74
CA HIS A 12 -2.01 6.02 2.58
C HIS A 12 -3.25 6.82 2.17
N LEU A 13 -3.37 8.05 2.67
CA LEU A 13 -4.58 8.87 2.50
C LEU A 13 -4.30 10.28 1.97
N LEU A 14 -3.13 10.85 2.25
CA LEU A 14 -2.75 12.19 1.78
C LEU A 14 -1.41 12.15 1.04
N GLY A 15 -0.38 11.62 1.72
CA GLY A 15 0.95 11.41 1.13
C GLY A 15 1.33 9.94 1.07
N ILE A 16 2.31 9.61 0.23
CA ILE A 16 2.71 8.21 -0.07
C ILE A 16 3.84 7.68 0.82
N GLY A 17 4.21 8.39 1.90
CA GLY A 17 5.41 8.07 2.68
C GLY A 17 5.43 6.65 3.26
N HIS A 18 4.30 6.18 3.78
CA HIS A 18 4.17 4.80 4.28
C HIS A 18 4.26 3.77 3.16
N LEU A 19 3.59 4.00 2.04
CA LEU A 19 3.66 3.14 0.85
C LEU A 19 5.10 3.03 0.35
N ALA A 20 5.79 4.16 0.22
CA ALA A 20 7.15 4.21 -0.30
C ALA A 20 8.16 3.46 0.60
N ARG A 21 8.04 3.59 1.93
CA ARG A 21 8.93 2.89 2.87
C ARG A 21 8.61 1.40 2.96
N ALA A 22 7.34 1.04 3.10
CA ALA A 22 6.93 -0.36 3.17
C ALA A 22 7.29 -1.13 1.88
N SER A 23 7.12 -0.51 0.71
CA SER A 23 7.50 -1.13 -0.56
C SER A 23 9.00 -1.43 -0.66
N ARG A 24 9.87 -0.58 -0.09
CA ARG A 24 11.32 -0.82 -0.06
C ARG A 24 11.69 -2.00 0.83
N ILE A 25 11.06 -2.11 2.00
CA ILE A 25 11.27 -3.24 2.91
C ILE A 25 10.73 -4.53 2.27
N ALA A 26 9.54 -4.49 1.67
CA ALA A 26 8.94 -5.63 1.00
C ALA A 26 9.78 -6.13 -0.18
N ALA A 27 10.37 -5.22 -0.97
CA ALA A 27 11.30 -5.56 -2.03
C ALA A 27 12.56 -6.25 -1.47
N ALA A 28 13.18 -5.69 -0.43
CA ALA A 28 14.35 -6.30 0.20
C ALA A 28 14.07 -7.71 0.75
N LEU A 29 12.89 -7.94 1.33
CA LEU A 29 12.46 -9.28 1.77
C LEU A 29 12.26 -10.25 0.60
N ALA A 30 11.67 -9.77 -0.51
CA ALA A 30 11.51 -10.58 -1.71
C ALA A 30 12.87 -10.97 -2.31
N ASP A 31 13.83 -10.03 -2.32
CA ASP A 31 15.21 -10.26 -2.76
C ASP A 31 15.94 -11.28 -1.86
N ASP A 32 15.64 -11.29 -0.55
CA ASP A 32 16.13 -12.30 0.41
C ASP A 32 15.37 -13.64 0.35
N GLY A 33 14.46 -13.80 -0.62
CA GLY A 33 13.78 -15.06 -0.92
C GLY A 33 12.50 -15.32 -0.15
N PHE A 34 11.90 -14.32 0.50
CA PHE A 34 10.58 -14.42 1.12
C PHE A 34 9.46 -14.47 0.06
N ASP A 35 8.34 -15.14 0.39
CA ASP A 35 7.07 -14.98 -0.32
C ASP A 35 6.33 -13.77 0.27
N VAL A 36 6.46 -12.61 -0.37
CA VAL A 36 5.94 -11.33 0.15
C VAL A 36 4.64 -10.95 -0.54
N THR A 37 3.63 -10.62 0.27
CA THR A 37 2.38 -10.00 -0.19
C THR A 37 2.21 -8.61 0.43
N VAL A 38 1.91 -7.62 -0.39
CA VAL A 38 1.65 -6.24 0.01
C VAL A 38 0.22 -5.86 -0.38
N VAL A 39 -0.62 -5.68 0.62
CA VAL A 39 -1.97 -5.14 0.46
C VAL A 39 -1.92 -3.63 0.63
N THR A 40 -2.43 -2.89 -0.36
CA THR A 40 -2.37 -1.43 -0.36
C THR A 40 -3.76 -0.81 -0.35
N GLY A 41 -4.03 0.02 0.66
CA GLY A 41 -5.15 0.95 0.65
C GLY A 41 -4.66 2.37 0.33
N GLY A 42 -5.47 3.12 -0.40
CA GLY A 42 -5.09 4.42 -0.96
C GLY A 42 -5.29 4.47 -2.48
N ALA A 43 -4.99 5.63 -3.07
CA ALA A 43 -4.95 5.77 -4.52
C ALA A 43 -3.80 4.95 -5.12
N PRO A 44 -3.98 4.21 -6.22
CA PRO A 44 -2.88 3.50 -6.87
C PRO A 44 -1.76 4.46 -7.27
N ILE A 45 -0.52 4.13 -6.91
CA ILE A 45 0.65 4.95 -7.24
C ILE A 45 1.56 4.17 -8.17
N ALA A 46 1.84 4.73 -9.35
CA ALA A 46 2.74 4.11 -10.30
C ALA A 46 4.12 3.84 -9.66
N GLY A 47 4.64 2.62 -9.87
CA GLY A 47 5.92 2.18 -9.31
C GLY A 47 5.86 1.67 -7.87
N PHE A 48 4.69 1.64 -7.22
CA PHE A 48 4.52 1.09 -5.87
C PHE A 48 3.31 0.15 -5.77
N PRO A 49 3.43 -1.00 -5.07
CA PRO A 49 4.67 -1.62 -4.61
C PRO A 49 5.61 -1.96 -5.79
N GLY A 50 6.90 -2.09 -5.50
CA GLY A 50 7.92 -2.38 -6.51
C GLY A 50 7.79 -3.77 -7.13
N PRO A 51 8.61 -4.10 -8.14
CA PRO A 51 8.63 -5.44 -8.74
C PRO A 51 9.02 -6.51 -7.70
N GLY A 52 8.64 -7.77 -7.95
CA GLY A 52 9.06 -8.91 -7.12
C GLY A 52 8.17 -9.18 -5.91
N VAL A 53 7.23 -8.30 -5.56
CA VAL A 53 6.23 -8.54 -4.51
C VAL A 53 4.85 -8.82 -5.10
N LYS A 54 4.04 -9.64 -4.44
CA LYS A 54 2.62 -9.80 -4.79
C LYS A 54 1.84 -8.61 -4.27
N SER A 55 1.22 -7.83 -5.14
CA SER A 55 0.42 -6.66 -4.73
C SER A 55 -1.08 -6.97 -4.79
N VAL A 56 -1.81 -6.51 -3.77
CA VAL A 56 -3.28 -6.59 -3.71
C VAL A 56 -3.82 -5.19 -3.37
N PRO A 57 -4.34 -4.44 -4.34
CA PRO A 57 -4.99 -3.17 -4.04
C PRO A 57 -6.36 -3.40 -3.41
N LEU A 58 -6.68 -2.62 -2.37
CA LEU A 58 -8.02 -2.48 -1.82
C LEU A 58 -8.79 -1.38 -2.55
N PRO A 59 -10.13 -1.29 -2.38
CA PRO A 59 -10.90 -0.14 -2.84
C PRO A 59 -10.24 1.16 -2.43
N THR A 60 -10.13 2.09 -3.38
CA THR A 60 -9.41 3.32 -3.16
C THR A 60 -10.16 4.23 -2.19
N VAL A 61 -9.42 4.75 -1.22
CA VAL A 61 -9.85 5.77 -0.28
C VAL A 61 -8.75 6.83 -0.14
N THR A 62 -9.13 8.09 -0.01
CA THR A 62 -8.23 9.20 0.26
C THR A 62 -8.76 10.03 1.43
N SER A 63 -7.93 10.91 1.97
CA SER A 63 -8.35 11.91 2.95
C SER A 63 -9.25 12.95 2.27
N GLY A 64 -10.32 13.37 2.95
CA GLY A 64 -11.19 14.45 2.48
C GLY A 64 -10.52 15.82 2.49
N ASP A 65 -9.56 16.03 3.40
CA ASP A 65 -8.76 17.25 3.52
C ASP A 65 -7.39 16.97 4.17
N GLU A 66 -6.57 18.00 4.35
CA GLU A 66 -5.27 17.89 5.05
C GLU A 66 -5.42 17.59 6.55
N GLY A 67 -6.60 17.85 7.12
CA GLY A 67 -6.95 17.61 8.51
C GLY A 67 -7.47 16.20 8.81
N PHE A 68 -7.62 15.35 7.78
CA PHE A 68 -8.21 14.00 7.90
C PHE A 68 -9.63 14.00 8.47
N SER A 69 -10.43 15.02 8.15
CA SER A 69 -11.79 15.16 8.68
C SER A 69 -12.78 14.10 8.18
N GLY A 70 -12.41 13.33 7.16
CA GLY A 70 -13.21 12.23 6.64
C GLY A 70 -12.47 11.41 5.57
N LEU A 71 -13.08 10.29 5.20
CA LEU A 71 -12.64 9.43 4.10
C LEU A 71 -13.51 9.70 2.88
N VAL A 72 -12.87 9.81 1.72
CA VAL A 72 -13.55 10.02 0.45
C VAL A 72 -13.01 9.08 -0.63
N ASP A 73 -13.82 8.83 -1.65
CA ASP A 73 -13.37 8.18 -2.88
C ASP A 73 -12.51 9.11 -3.75
N LEU A 74 -12.07 8.63 -4.92
CA LEU A 74 -11.27 9.43 -5.85
C LEU A 74 -12.01 10.63 -6.45
N GLN A 75 -13.34 10.68 -6.32
CA GLN A 75 -14.17 11.79 -6.77
C GLN A 75 -14.45 12.79 -5.64
N GLY A 76 -13.89 12.57 -4.44
CA GLY A 76 -14.11 13.41 -3.27
C GLY A 76 -15.46 13.17 -2.59
N LYS A 77 -16.17 12.10 -2.96
CA LYS A 77 -17.44 11.76 -2.31
C LYS A 77 -17.16 11.01 -1.00
N PRO A 78 -17.82 11.39 0.11
CA PRO A 78 -17.69 10.67 1.37
C PRO A 78 -18.00 9.18 1.22
N ILE A 79 -17.20 8.36 1.90
CA ILE A 79 -17.40 6.92 2.02
C ILE A 79 -17.47 6.52 3.50
N ASP A 80 -18.15 5.42 3.78
CA ASP A 80 -18.39 4.85 5.13
C ASP A 80 -17.26 3.87 5.52
#